data_AF-A0A2T7PML5-F1
#
_entry.id   AF-A0A2T7PML5-F1
#
_cell.length_a   1.000
_cell.length_b   1.000
_cell.length_c   1.000
_cell.angle_alpha   90.00
_cell.angle_beta   90.00
_cell.angle_gamma   90.00
#
_symmetry.space_group_name_H-M   'P 1'
#
loop_
_entity.id
_entity.type
_entity.pdbx_description
1 polymer ?
#
loop_
_entity_poly.entity_id
_entity_poly.type
_entity_poly.pdbx_seq_one_letter_code
_entity_poly.pdbx_strand_id
1 'polypeptide(L)'
;MALMRRFLCWNLQTATFAGFIYIIVAAGTALLLRCLDMASASPYIDFTISRGFDMGWRSHQMYAFLVSDVIVSICHIFIILFSLYMLYNVTQLHFVLYMTTMKWYNYAFIMYTIIEFCFSVFEFSFYGLNTFRREFVVFIWLWWLFRTALNIVVMLVLSARTTEMEDEMAMELRFSDKKYVHSYA
;
A
#
# COMPACT_ATOMS: atom_id res chain seq x y z
N MET A 1 22.41 16.92 1.26
CA MET A 1 22.31 16.00 0.10
C MET A 1 22.66 14.55 0.41
N ALA A 2 23.77 14.23 1.09
CA ALA A 2 24.14 12.82 1.37
C ALA A 2 23.11 12.04 2.22
N LEU A 3 22.39 12.73 3.11
CA LEU A 3 21.38 12.13 4.00
C LEU A 3 20.04 11.85 3.30
N MET A 4 19.72 12.55 2.20
CA MET A 4 18.53 12.24 1.37
C MET A 4 18.77 11.05 0.43
N ARG A 5 20.04 10.82 0.03
CA ARG A 5 20.40 9.67 -0.84
C ARG A 5 20.39 8.32 -0.12
N ARG A 6 20.33 8.33 1.21
CA ARG A 6 20.36 7.13 2.06
C ARG A 6 19.22 7.17 3.06
N PHE A 7 18.14 6.43 2.78
CA PHE A 7 17.10 6.15 3.75
C PHE A 7 17.28 4.72 4.25
N LEU A 8 17.34 4.51 5.57
CA LEU A 8 17.58 3.19 6.20
C LEU A 8 18.84 2.47 5.66
N CYS A 9 19.93 3.21 5.44
CA CYS A 9 21.21 2.71 4.90
C CYS A 9 21.18 2.19 3.45
N TRP A 10 20.05 2.28 2.74
CA TRP A 10 19.91 1.85 1.35
C TRP A 10 19.92 3.05 0.40
N ASN A 11 20.35 2.81 -0.84
CA ASN A 11 20.10 3.78 -1.92
C ASN A 11 18.59 3.90 -2.12
N LEU A 12 18.12 5.12 -2.38
CA LEU A 12 16.69 5.41 -2.43
C LEU A 12 15.97 4.59 -3.52
N GLN A 13 16.64 4.33 -4.65
CA GLN A 13 16.12 3.49 -5.74
C GLN A 13 15.93 2.02 -5.34
N THR A 14 16.86 1.43 -4.58
CA THR A 14 16.69 0.06 -4.06
C THR A 14 15.63 0.01 -2.96
N ALA A 15 15.55 1.04 -2.13
CA ALA A 15 14.48 1.18 -1.13
C ALA A 15 13.09 1.28 -1.78
N THR A 16 12.95 2.04 -2.88
CA THR A 16 11.66 2.11 -3.62
C THR A 16 11.30 0.80 -4.28
N PHE A 17 12.27 0.12 -4.89
CA PHE A 17 12.05 -1.19 -5.51
C PHE A 17 11.56 -2.22 -4.48
N ALA A 18 12.24 -2.30 -3.34
CA ALA A 18 11.82 -3.16 -2.24
C ALA A 18 10.46 -2.74 -1.66
N GLY A 19 10.17 -1.44 -1.61
CA GLY A 19 8.87 -0.91 -1.22
C GLY A 19 7.73 -1.43 -2.09
N PHE A 20 7.90 -1.47 -3.42
CA PHE A 20 6.87 -2.02 -4.33
C PHE A 20 6.66 -3.52 -4.10
N ILE A 21 7.74 -4.30 -3.92
CA ILE A 21 7.63 -5.73 -3.60
C ILE A 21 6.88 -5.93 -2.28
N TYR A 22 7.25 -5.17 -1.26
CA TYR A 22 6.57 -5.20 0.03
C TYR A 22 5.06 -4.90 -0.13
N ILE A 23 4.68 -3.87 -0.88
CA ILE A 23 3.27 -3.52 -1.09
C ILE A 23 2.52 -4.67 -1.77
N ILE A 24 3.10 -5.29 -2.80
CA ILE A 24 2.50 -6.43 -3.51
C ILE A 24 2.27 -7.60 -2.55
N VAL A 25 3.30 -7.99 -1.79
CA VAL A 25 3.21 -9.11 -0.84
C VAL A 25 2.22 -8.79 0.28
N ALA A 26 2.34 -7.63 0.91
CA ALA A 26 1.52 -7.25 2.05
C ALA A 26 0.04 -7.06 1.68
N ALA A 27 -0.25 -6.37 0.57
CA ALA A 27 -1.61 -6.23 0.06
C ALA A 27 -2.17 -7.58 -0.44
N GLY A 28 -1.33 -8.42 -1.05
CA GLY A 28 -1.72 -9.77 -1.47
C GLY A 28 -2.09 -10.66 -0.29
N THR A 29 -1.30 -10.64 0.79
CA THR A 29 -1.63 -11.36 2.02
C THR A 29 -2.89 -10.81 2.70
N ALA A 30 -3.10 -9.48 2.68
CA ALA A 30 -4.30 -8.87 3.24
C ALA A 30 -5.56 -9.24 2.45
N LEU A 31 -5.47 -9.25 1.12
CA LEU A 31 -6.53 -9.72 0.23
C LEU A 31 -6.85 -11.19 0.50
N LEU A 32 -5.83 -12.04 0.63
CA LEU A 32 -6.01 -13.47 0.95
C LEU A 32 -6.71 -13.66 2.30
N LEU A 33 -6.31 -12.93 3.34
CA LEU A 33 -6.96 -12.99 4.65
C LEU A 33 -8.43 -12.55 4.58
N ARG A 34 -8.76 -11.51 3.81
CA ARG A 34 -10.15 -11.12 3.57
C ARG A 34 -10.94 -12.17 2.81
N CYS A 35 -10.38 -12.76 1.75
CA CYS A 35 -11.06 -13.83 1.02
C CYS A 35 -11.32 -15.06 1.91
N LEU A 36 -10.36 -15.43 2.77
CA LEU A 36 -10.55 -16.51 3.74
C LEU A 36 -11.64 -16.18 4.76
N ASP A 37 -11.71 -14.94 5.24
CA ASP A 37 -12.76 -14.47 6.13
C ASP A 37 -14.14 -14.53 5.44
N MET A 38 -14.27 -13.97 4.23
CA MET A 38 -15.50 -14.04 3.44
C MET A 38 -15.94 -15.48 3.15
N ALA A 39 -14.99 -16.36 2.81
CA ALA A 39 -15.27 -17.78 2.58
C ALA A 39 -15.80 -18.46 3.85
N SER A 40 -15.22 -18.13 5.01
CA SER A 40 -15.67 -18.66 6.31
C SER A 40 -17.05 -18.15 6.75
N ALA A 41 -17.47 -17.00 6.22
CA ALA A 41 -18.79 -16.42 6.47
C ALA A 41 -19.87 -16.93 5.51
N SER A 42 -19.51 -17.66 4.44
CA SER A 42 -20.47 -18.12 3.43
C SER A 42 -21.22 -19.37 3.91
N PRO A 43 -22.56 -19.38 3.88
CA PRO A 43 -23.35 -20.56 4.21
C PRO A 43 -23.28 -21.66 3.15
N TYR A 44 -22.63 -21.41 2.00
CA TYR A 44 -22.51 -22.33 0.87
C TYR A 44 -21.14 -23.02 0.79
N ILE A 45 -20.20 -22.67 1.68
CA ILE A 45 -18.86 -23.24 1.72
C ILE A 45 -18.65 -23.87 3.10
N ASP A 46 -18.40 -25.18 3.15
CA ASP A 46 -18.06 -25.90 4.39
C ASP A 46 -16.61 -25.60 4.83
N PHE A 47 -16.27 -24.33 4.96
CA PHE A 47 -14.98 -23.87 5.42
C PHE A 47 -15.17 -23.07 6.70
N THR A 48 -14.66 -23.60 7.82
CA THR A 48 -14.76 -22.94 9.12
C THR A 48 -13.37 -22.63 9.66
N ILE A 49 -13.14 -21.37 10.02
CA ILE A 49 -11.91 -20.96 10.71
C ILE A 49 -12.18 -21.05 12.21
N SER A 50 -11.43 -21.93 12.90
CA SER A 50 -11.49 -22.03 14.36
C SER A 50 -11.26 -20.67 15.01
N ARG A 51 -12.19 -20.22 15.87
CA ARG A 51 -12.16 -18.92 16.55
C ARG A 51 -12.09 -17.71 15.59
N GLY A 52 -12.60 -17.86 14.37
CA GLY A 52 -12.78 -16.79 13.38
C GLY A 52 -13.95 -15.85 13.70
N PHE A 53 -14.37 -15.06 12.71
CA PHE A 53 -15.50 -14.15 12.83
C PHE A 53 -16.82 -14.91 12.95
N ASP A 54 -17.23 -15.19 14.19
CA ASP A 54 -18.48 -15.85 14.53
C ASP A 54 -19.70 -15.04 14.02
N MET A 55 -20.56 -15.71 13.23
CA MET A 55 -21.62 -15.08 12.43
C MET A 55 -22.66 -14.30 13.25
N GLY A 56 -22.81 -14.59 14.55
CA GLY A 56 -23.85 -14.00 15.39
C GLY A 56 -23.75 -12.47 15.59
N TRP A 57 -22.57 -11.87 15.40
CA TRP A 57 -22.37 -10.42 15.53
C TRP A 57 -22.45 -9.72 14.16
N ARG A 58 -21.89 -10.38 13.13
CA ARG A 58 -21.98 -9.94 11.72
C ARG A 58 -23.42 -10.00 11.20
N SER A 59 -24.27 -10.90 11.71
CA SER A 59 -25.66 -11.05 11.28
C SER A 59 -26.52 -9.79 11.51
N HIS A 60 -26.19 -8.95 12.50
CA HIS A 60 -26.92 -7.70 12.77
C HIS A 60 -26.61 -6.59 11.76
N GLN A 61 -25.44 -6.62 11.10
CA GLN A 61 -25.04 -5.63 10.09
C GLN A 61 -24.33 -6.28 8.89
N MET A 62 -24.82 -7.44 8.45
CA MET A 62 -24.15 -8.29 7.46
C MET A 62 -23.85 -7.54 6.16
N TYR A 63 -24.79 -6.71 5.70
CA TYR A 63 -24.62 -5.92 4.49
C TYR A 63 -23.52 -4.86 4.61
N ALA A 64 -23.35 -4.23 5.79
CA ALA A 64 -22.31 -3.22 5.99
C ALA A 64 -20.91 -3.86 5.99
N PHE A 65 -20.77 -5.02 6.63
CA PHE A 65 -19.53 -5.80 6.60
C PHE A 65 -19.22 -6.30 5.18
N LEU A 66 -20.21 -6.83 4.46
CA LEU A 66 -20.03 -7.29 3.08
C LEU A 66 -19.57 -6.15 2.15
N VAL A 67 -20.17 -4.97 2.28
CA VAL A 67 -19.77 -3.79 1.50
C VAL A 67 -18.34 -3.36 1.84
N SER A 68 -17.97 -3.37 3.12
CA SER A 68 -16.58 -3.11 3.55
C SER A 68 -15.60 -4.10 2.91
N ASP A 69 -15.92 -5.39 2.98
CA ASP A 69 -15.11 -6.47 2.41
C ASP A 69 -14.91 -6.34 0.90
N VAL A 70 -15.97 -5.99 0.15
CA VAL A 70 -15.88 -5.77 -1.29
C VAL A 70 -15.04 -4.54 -1.62
N ILE A 71 -15.29 -3.40 -0.97
CA ILE A 71 -14.57 -2.15 -1.26
C ILE A 71 -13.07 -2.31 -0.99
N VAL A 72 -12.71 -2.82 0.18
CA VAL A 72 -11.29 -2.95 0.56
C VAL A 72 -10.60 -4.00 -0.30
N SER A 73 -11.27 -5.09 -0.69
CA SER A 73 -10.73 -6.08 -1.63
C SER A 73 -10.42 -5.48 -3.00
N ILE A 74 -11.32 -4.64 -3.54
CA ILE A 74 -11.08 -3.92 -4.80
C ILE A 74 -9.87 -2.98 -4.65
N CYS A 75 -9.76 -2.26 -3.53
CA CYS A 75 -8.61 -1.40 -3.26
C CYS A 75 -7.29 -2.18 -3.21
N HIS A 76 -7.26 -3.36 -2.59
CA HIS A 76 -6.09 -4.24 -2.59
C HIS A 76 -5.71 -4.68 -4.02
N ILE A 77 -6.68 -5.11 -4.83
CA ILE A 77 -6.42 -5.50 -6.22
C ILE A 77 -5.83 -4.33 -7.01
N PHE A 78 -6.43 -3.14 -6.89
CA PHE A 78 -5.96 -1.95 -7.58
C PHE A 78 -4.52 -1.59 -7.20
N ILE A 79 -4.20 -1.56 -5.90
CA ILE A 79 -2.85 -1.18 -5.46
C ILE A 79 -1.82 -2.26 -5.85
N ILE A 80 -2.19 -3.54 -5.86
CA ILE A 80 -1.31 -4.63 -6.32
C ILE A 80 -0.98 -4.44 -7.81
N LEU A 81 -2.00 -4.24 -8.66
CA LEU A 81 -1.81 -4.04 -10.10
C LEU A 81 -0.98 -2.79 -10.39
N PHE A 82 -1.26 -1.69 -9.70
CA PHE A 82 -0.49 -0.46 -9.88
C PHE A 82 0.96 -0.62 -9.39
N SER A 83 1.18 -1.36 -8.30
CA SER A 83 2.54 -1.65 -7.81
C SER A 83 3.34 -2.53 -8.76
N LEU A 84 2.70 -3.54 -9.39
CA LEU A 84 3.33 -4.35 -10.44
C LEU A 84 3.72 -3.49 -11.65
N TYR A 85 2.83 -2.59 -12.08
CA TYR A 85 3.13 -1.64 -13.14
C TYR A 85 4.31 -0.73 -12.78
N MET A 86 4.34 -0.18 -11.56
CA MET A 86 5.46 0.66 -11.10
C MET A 86 6.78 -0.11 -11.03
N LEU A 87 6.74 -1.37 -10.58
CA LEU A 87 7.92 -2.24 -10.53
C LEU A 87 8.50 -2.47 -11.92
N TYR A 88 7.65 -2.69 -12.94
CA TYR A 88 8.08 -2.75 -14.33
C TYR A 88 8.75 -1.43 -14.78
N ASN A 89 8.10 -0.28 -14.56
CA ASN A 89 8.62 1.02 -14.99
C ASN A 89 9.98 1.36 -14.38
N VAL A 90 10.18 1.08 -13.09
CA VAL A 90 11.44 1.34 -12.37
C VAL A 90 12.61 0.52 -12.93
N THR A 91 12.34 -0.63 -13.55
CA THR A 91 13.37 -1.50 -14.15
C THR A 91 13.73 -1.15 -15.60
N GLN A 92 12.84 -0.48 -16.35
CA GLN A 92 12.98 -0.31 -17.80
C GLN A 92 13.20 1.13 -18.25
N LEU A 93 12.71 2.14 -17.50
CA LEU A 93 12.62 3.51 -18.00
C LEU A 93 13.59 4.46 -17.31
N HIS A 94 14.09 5.43 -18.08
CA HIS A 94 14.78 6.60 -17.53
C HIS A 94 13.84 7.35 -16.57
N PHE A 95 14.39 7.85 -15.46
CA PHE A 95 13.63 8.43 -14.34
C PHE A 95 12.65 9.54 -14.76
N VAL A 96 12.99 10.30 -15.81
CA VAL A 96 12.15 11.38 -16.35
C VAL A 96 10.79 10.87 -16.87
N LEU A 97 10.73 9.68 -17.46
CA LEU A 97 9.51 9.15 -18.10
C LEU A 97 8.48 8.64 -17.09
N TYR A 98 8.91 8.19 -15.90
CA TYR A 98 8.00 7.63 -14.90
C TYR A 98 7.79 8.54 -13.68
N MET A 99 8.42 9.72 -13.62
CA MET A 99 8.25 10.66 -12.50
C MET A 99 6.80 11.07 -12.27
N THR A 100 6.06 11.40 -13.34
CA THR A 100 4.63 11.74 -13.25
C THR A 100 3.82 10.57 -12.71
N THR A 101 4.10 9.36 -13.18
CA THR A 101 3.46 8.13 -12.71
C THR A 101 3.76 7.84 -11.24
N MET A 102 4.99 8.11 -10.79
CA MET A 102 5.41 7.98 -9.38
C MET A 102 4.62 8.92 -8.46
N LYS A 103 4.36 10.16 -8.90
CA LYS A 103 3.50 11.10 -8.15
C LYS A 103 2.08 10.57 -8.00
N TRP A 104 1.48 10.12 -9.11
CA TRP A 104 0.13 9.54 -9.08
C TRP A 104 0.06 8.29 -8.21
N TYR A 105 1.10 7.45 -8.26
CA TYR A 105 1.20 6.29 -7.39
C TYR A 105 1.25 6.67 -5.91
N ASN A 106 2.03 7.70 -5.55
CA ASN A 106 2.08 8.20 -4.17
C ASN A 106 0.70 8.66 -3.69
N TYR A 107 -0.02 9.46 -4.49
CA TYR A 107 -1.37 9.88 -4.14
C TYR A 107 -2.32 8.68 -3.98
N ALA A 108 -2.27 7.72 -4.91
CA ALA A 108 -3.08 6.51 -4.83
C ALA A 108 -2.77 5.67 -3.58
N PHE A 109 -1.48 5.53 -3.21
CA PHE A 109 -1.06 4.77 -2.04
C PHE A 109 -1.47 5.45 -0.73
N ILE A 110 -1.42 6.78 -0.66
CA ILE A 110 -1.95 7.55 0.47
C ILE A 110 -3.45 7.32 0.63
N MET A 111 -4.21 7.47 -0.47
CA MET A 111 -5.66 7.25 -0.46
C MET A 111 -6.02 5.82 -0.08
N TYR A 112 -5.29 4.83 -0.61
CA TYR A 112 -5.43 3.42 -0.24
C TYR A 112 -5.25 3.22 1.27
N THR A 113 -4.19 3.78 1.86
CA THR A 113 -3.90 3.65 3.29
C THR A 113 -4.99 4.29 4.16
N ILE A 114 -5.54 5.44 3.73
CA ILE A 114 -6.65 6.12 4.43
C ILE A 114 -7.94 5.32 4.35
N ILE A 115 -8.32 4.86 3.16
CA ILE A 115 -9.54 4.06 2.94
C ILE A 115 -9.50 2.82 3.84
N GLU A 116 -8.39 2.11 3.79
CA GLU A 116 -8.20 0.91 4.58
C GLU A 116 -8.20 1.19 6.09
N PHE A 117 -7.61 2.30 6.53
CA PHE A 117 -7.69 2.73 7.92
C PHE A 117 -9.14 2.94 8.36
N CYS A 118 -9.93 3.69 7.58
CA CYS A 118 -11.34 3.96 7.90
C CYS A 118 -12.17 2.67 8.02
N PHE A 119 -12.06 1.77 7.04
CA PHE A 119 -12.82 0.52 7.04
C PHE A 119 -12.35 -0.46 8.13
N SER A 120 -11.05 -0.50 8.43
CA SER A 120 -10.53 -1.36 9.50
C SER A 120 -10.96 -0.85 10.88
N VAL A 121 -10.93 0.47 11.11
CA VAL A 121 -11.45 1.06 12.36
C VAL A 121 -12.94 0.78 12.49
N PHE A 122 -13.72 0.92 11.42
CA PHE A 122 -15.13 0.51 11.38
C PHE A 122 -15.26 -0.96 11.80
N GLU A 123 -14.62 -1.91 11.10
CA GLU A 123 -14.73 -3.35 11.39
C GLU A 123 -14.37 -3.68 12.84
N PHE A 124 -13.21 -3.23 13.33
CA PHE A 124 -12.75 -3.55 14.69
C PHE A 124 -13.56 -2.85 15.79
N SER A 125 -14.16 -1.68 15.51
CA SER A 125 -15.01 -0.99 16.50
C SER A 125 -16.24 -1.81 16.91
N PHE A 126 -16.82 -2.58 15.99
CA PHE A 126 -17.96 -3.47 16.28
C PHE A 126 -17.56 -4.69 17.12
N TYR A 127 -16.30 -5.12 17.06
CA TYR A 127 -15.80 -6.20 17.90
C TYR A 127 -15.38 -5.70 19.29
N GLY A 128 -15.10 -4.40 19.47
CA GLY A 128 -14.82 -3.78 20.76
C GLY A 128 -13.79 -4.55 21.59
N LEU A 129 -14.11 -4.86 22.85
CA LEU A 129 -13.26 -5.67 23.74
C LEU A 129 -13.20 -7.16 23.35
N ASN A 130 -14.14 -7.66 22.54
CA ASN A 130 -14.15 -9.05 22.08
C ASN A 130 -13.12 -9.33 20.98
N THR A 131 -12.55 -8.28 20.38
CA THR A 131 -11.39 -8.38 19.47
C THR A 131 -10.27 -9.21 20.08
N PHE A 132 -10.00 -9.03 21.39
CA PHE A 132 -8.91 -9.71 22.11
C PHE A 132 -9.24 -11.14 22.59
N ARG A 133 -10.49 -11.59 22.40
CA ARG A 133 -10.94 -12.92 22.83
C ARG A 133 -10.80 -13.97 21.72
N ARG A 134 -10.65 -13.53 20.46
CA ARG A 134 -10.60 -14.40 19.28
C ARG A 134 -9.23 -14.31 18.61
N GLU A 135 -8.45 -15.38 18.71
CA GLU A 135 -7.04 -15.42 18.25
C GLU A 135 -6.87 -15.00 16.78
N PHE A 136 -7.78 -15.44 15.90
CA PHE A 136 -7.74 -15.07 14.48
C PHE A 136 -8.01 -13.57 14.26
N VAL A 137 -8.94 -12.99 15.01
CA VAL A 137 -9.26 -11.55 14.95
C VAL A 137 -8.10 -10.72 15.49
N VAL A 138 -7.45 -11.16 16.58
CA VAL A 138 -6.23 -10.53 17.11
C VAL A 138 -5.11 -10.56 16.08
N PHE A 139 -4.92 -11.71 15.40
CA PHE A 139 -3.91 -11.83 14.36
C PHE A 139 -4.15 -10.85 13.20
N ILE A 140 -5.38 -10.79 12.67
CA ILE A 140 -5.73 -9.85 11.59
C ILE A 140 -5.52 -8.40 12.04
N TRP A 141 -5.89 -8.07 13.29
CA TRP A 141 -5.70 -6.73 13.84
C TRP A 141 -4.22 -6.34 13.98
N LEU A 142 -3.38 -7.22 14.54
CA LEU A 142 -1.93 -7.01 14.65
C LEU A 142 -1.28 -6.92 13.28
N TRP A 143 -1.68 -7.78 12.35
CA TRP A 143 -1.21 -7.75 10.96
C TRP A 143 -1.57 -6.43 10.28
N TRP A 144 -2.80 -5.96 10.44
CA TRP A 144 -3.24 -4.67 9.93
C TRP A 144 -2.41 -3.51 10.52
N LEU A 145 -2.25 -3.45 11.84
CA LEU A 145 -1.46 -2.40 12.51
C LEU A 145 -0.01 -2.37 12.03
N PHE A 146 0.64 -3.53 11.98
CA PHE A 146 2.01 -3.67 11.51
C PHE A 146 2.15 -3.16 10.07
N ARG A 147 1.21 -3.57 9.20
CA ARG A 147 1.20 -3.17 7.80
C ARG A 147 0.91 -1.67 7.62
N THR A 148 0.01 -1.08 8.40
CA THR A 148 -0.23 0.37 8.40
C THR A 148 1.02 1.14 8.80
N ALA A 149 1.73 0.71 9.85
CA ALA A 149 2.98 1.34 10.26
C ALA A 149 4.05 1.26 9.17
N LEU A 150 4.22 0.09 8.54
CA LEU A 150 5.15 -0.08 7.42
C LEU A 150 4.72 0.68 6.17
N ASN A 151 3.42 0.78 5.87
CA ASN A 151 2.92 1.59 4.75
C ASN A 151 3.27 3.07 4.94
N ILE A 152 3.21 3.60 6.16
CA ILE A 152 3.67 4.96 6.46
C ILE A 152 5.17 5.11 6.18
N VAL A 153 5.99 4.14 6.59
CA VAL A 153 7.44 4.16 6.29
C VAL A 153 7.70 4.12 4.78
N VAL A 154 7.00 3.25 4.05
CA VAL A 154 7.14 3.14 2.60
C VAL A 154 6.66 4.41 1.90
N MET A 155 5.58 5.04 2.38
CA MET A 155 5.12 6.33 1.86
C MET A 155 6.22 7.39 1.98
N LEU A 156 6.92 7.48 3.12
CA LEU A 156 8.04 8.41 3.29
C LEU A 156 9.18 8.12 2.29
N VAL A 157 9.51 6.85 2.07
CA VAL A 157 10.51 6.42 1.08
C VAL A 157 10.13 6.84 -0.34
N LEU A 158 8.88 6.58 -0.74
CA LEU A 158 8.39 6.89 -2.08
C LEU A 158 8.27 8.41 -2.31
N SER A 159 7.88 9.17 -1.29
CA SER A 159 7.88 10.64 -1.33
C SER A 159 9.29 11.19 -1.45
N ALA A 160 10.25 10.68 -0.68
CA ALA A 160 11.66 11.06 -0.80
C ALA A 160 12.23 10.75 -2.18
N ARG A 161 11.84 9.63 -2.80
CA ARG A 161 12.28 9.31 -4.16
C ARG A 161 11.71 10.28 -5.19
N THR A 162 10.48 10.71 -4.99
CA THR A 162 9.84 11.68 -5.88
C THR A 162 10.56 13.02 -5.84
N THR A 163 10.92 13.50 -4.65
CA THR A 163 11.68 14.76 -4.51
C THR A 163 13.10 14.63 -5.07
N GLU A 164 13.78 13.50 -4.88
CA GLU A 164 15.09 13.26 -5.50
C GLU A 164 15.01 13.31 -7.04
N MET A 165 13.98 12.70 -7.63
CA MET A 165 13.78 12.73 -9.09
C MET A 165 13.50 14.15 -9.62
N GLU A 166 12.75 14.96 -8.87
CA GLU A 166 12.50 16.37 -9.22
C GLU A 166 13.78 17.20 -9.18
N ASP A 167 14.60 17.02 -8.14
CA ASP A 167 15.87 17.71 -7.97
C ASP A 167 16.87 17.32 -9.07
N GLU A 168 16.94 16.02 -9.42
CA GLU A 168 17.77 15.52 -10.53
C GLU A 168 17.33 16.11 -11.87
N MET A 169 16.02 16.15 -12.14
CA MET A 169 15.49 16.77 -13.36
C MET A 169 15.78 18.28 -13.43
N ALA A 170 15.60 19.00 -12.32
CA ALA A 170 15.90 20.43 -12.27
C ALA A 170 17.39 20.72 -12.49
N MET A 171 18.26 19.83 -12.01
CA MET A 171 19.70 19.89 -12.26
C MET A 171 20.02 19.66 -13.74
N GLU A 172 19.47 18.61 -14.36
CA GLU A 172 19.67 18.31 -15.78
C GLU A 172 19.22 19.46 -16.69
N LEU A 173 18.05 20.06 -16.42
CA LEU A 173 17.55 21.22 -17.17
C LEU A 173 18.51 22.42 -17.08
N ARG A 174 19.03 22.73 -15.88
CA ARG A 174 19.98 23.85 -15.69
C ARG A 174 21.31 23.65 -16.41
N PHE A 175 21.80 22.42 -16.51
CA PHE A 175 23.02 22.12 -17.25
C PHE A 175 22.79 22.01 -18.75
N SER A 176 21.60 21.58 -19.18
CA SER A 176 21.16 21.61 -20.57
C SER A 176 21.14 23.04 -21.12
N ASP A 177 20.50 23.98 -20.41
CA ASP A 177 20.43 25.39 -20.83
C ASP A 177 21.81 26.04 -20.99
N LYS A 178 22.76 25.74 -20.10
CA LYS A 178 24.15 26.22 -20.22
C LYS A 178 24.87 25.67 -21.45
N LYS A 179 24.54 24.45 -21.87
CA LYS A 179 25.16 23.81 -23.05
C LYS A 179 24.69 24.45 -24.36
N TYR A 180 23.43 24.90 -24.42
CA TYR A 180 22.89 25.60 -25.59
C TYR A 180 23.33 27.06 -25.68
N VAL A 181 23.52 27.76 -24.55
CA VAL A 181 24.02 29.15 -24.56
C VAL A 181 25.47 29.24 -25.07
N HIS A 182 26.31 28.22 -24.82
CA HIS A 182 27.69 28.19 -25.30
C HIS A 182 27.86 27.67 -26.74
N SER A 183 26.83 27.13 -27.38
CA SER A 183 26.89 26.71 -28.79
C SER A 183 26.53 27.81 -29.80
N TYR A 184 26.06 28.96 -29.32
CA TYR A 184 25.67 30.11 -30.16
C TYR A 184 26.55 31.36 -29.94
N ALA A 185 27.68 31.22 -29.23
CA ALA A 185 28.71 32.26 -29.06
C ALA A 185 30.01 31.80 -29.72
#